data_AF-A0A8J6NC01-F1
#
_entry.id   AF-A0A8J6NC01-F1
#
_cell.length_a   1.000
_cell.length_b   1.000
_cell.length_c   1.000
_cell.angle_alpha   90.00
_cell.angle_beta   90.00
_cell.angle_gamma   90.00
#
_symmetry.space_group_name_H-M   'P 1'
#
loop_
_entity.id
_entity.type
_entity.pdbx_description
1 polymer ?
#
loop_
_entity_poly.entity_id
_entity_poly.type
_entity_poly.pdbx_seq_one_letter_code
_entity_poly.pdbx_strand_id
1 'polypeptide(L)'
;MQRNKIKDSKMLKMVNDGVSQADIAREFSVTPAAVSKRLRKIRGRTTYAVATAKVERAVESKLDAVEQLKLINTRAHELLNQAEDDVQLSVKLMAEIRNQLRLQLDIFETLYSLQGAAEFQESVLETLEEVDPVIRKRVITRLNEKSALRSALRFT
;
A
#
# COMPACT_ATOMS: atom_id res chain seq x y z
N MET A 1 23.17 30.87 -20.50
CA MET A 1 21.84 30.97 -19.87
C MET A 1 21.67 29.81 -18.90
N GLN A 2 21.62 30.08 -17.58
CA GLN A 2 21.44 29.04 -16.57
C GLN A 2 20.01 28.48 -16.66
N ARG A 3 19.88 27.16 -16.89
CA ARG A 3 18.58 26.47 -16.85
C ARG A 3 18.10 26.46 -15.40
N ASN A 4 17.13 27.31 -15.07
CA ASN A 4 16.44 27.26 -13.78
C ASN A 4 15.83 25.86 -13.60
N LYS A 5 16.44 25.07 -12.71
CA LYS A 5 15.98 23.73 -12.34
C LYS A 5 14.64 23.93 -11.63
N ILE A 6 13.55 23.49 -12.25
CA ILE A 6 12.22 23.51 -11.65
C ILE A 6 12.29 22.81 -10.29
N LYS A 7 11.97 23.53 -9.21
CA LYS A 7 11.85 22.95 -7.86
C LYS A 7 10.47 22.31 -7.73
N ASP A 8 10.44 20.98 -7.78
CA ASP A 8 9.22 20.15 -7.76
C ASP A 8 8.29 20.45 -6.57
N SER A 9 8.86 20.75 -5.39
CA SER A 9 8.10 21.09 -4.18
C SER A 9 7.33 22.41 -4.31
N LYS A 10 7.98 23.46 -4.82
CA LYS A 10 7.35 24.77 -5.06
C LYS A 10 6.28 24.67 -6.15
N MET A 11 6.55 23.91 -7.21
CA MET A 11 5.59 23.66 -8.30
C MET A 11 4.33 22.92 -7.80
N LEU A 12 4.48 21.90 -6.95
CA LEU A 12 3.34 21.20 -6.35
C LEU A 12 2.53 22.10 -5.43
N LYS A 13 3.19 22.93 -4.62
CA LYS A 13 2.53 23.89 -3.73
C LYS A 13 1.66 24.88 -4.51
N MET A 14 2.21 25.51 -5.55
CA MET A 14 1.46 26.45 -6.40
C MET A 14 0.24 25.81 -7.07
N VAL A 15 0.34 24.56 -7.51
CA VAL A 15 -0.82 23.83 -8.06
C VAL A 15 -1.88 23.55 -6.99
N ASN A 16 -1.46 23.21 -5.76
CA ASN A 16 -2.39 22.99 -4.64
C ASN A 16 -3.05 24.29 -4.20
N ASP A 17 -2.35 25.42 -4.31
CA ASP A 17 -2.85 26.77 -4.05
C ASP A 17 -3.75 27.31 -5.19
N GLY A 18 -4.05 26.48 -6.21
CA GLY A 18 -4.97 26.81 -7.31
C GLY A 18 -4.38 27.64 -8.44
N VAL A 19 -3.05 27.86 -8.45
CA VAL A 19 -2.38 28.67 -9.48
C VAL A 19 -2.40 27.96 -10.84
N SER A 20 -2.68 28.71 -11.91
CA SER A 20 -2.76 28.14 -13.26
C SER A 20 -1.40 27.69 -13.78
N GLN A 21 -1.38 26.67 -14.65
CA GLN A 21 -0.13 26.18 -15.25
C GLN A 21 0.58 27.24 -16.10
N ALA A 22 -0.16 28.22 -16.63
CA ALA A 22 0.40 29.35 -17.38
C ALA A 22 1.13 30.32 -16.45
N ASP A 23 0.59 30.58 -15.26
CA ASP A 23 1.23 31.43 -14.25
C ASP A 23 2.45 30.72 -13.64
N ILE A 24 2.37 29.41 -13.41
CA ILE A 24 3.51 28.57 -13.00
C ILE A 24 4.61 28.59 -14.07
N ALA A 25 4.25 28.51 -15.35
CA ALA A 25 5.20 28.59 -16.45
C ALA A 25 5.96 29.92 -16.47
N ARG A 26 5.25 31.04 -16.22
CA ARG A 26 5.84 32.37 -16.10
C ARG A 26 6.79 32.47 -14.90
N GLU A 27 6.37 31.99 -13.73
CA GLU A 27 7.16 31.97 -12.49
C GLU A 27 8.47 31.18 -12.65
N PHE A 28 8.43 30.03 -13.31
CA PHE A 28 9.61 29.19 -13.52
C PHE A 28 10.40 29.53 -14.79
N SER A 29 9.96 30.52 -15.58
CA SER A 29 10.54 30.89 -16.88
C SER A 29 10.67 29.68 -17.82
N VAL A 30 9.63 28.86 -17.89
CA VAL A 30 9.57 27.66 -18.73
C VAL A 30 8.27 27.66 -19.55
N THR A 31 8.16 26.76 -20.52
CA THR A 31 6.92 26.62 -21.29
C THR A 31 5.84 25.91 -20.46
N PRO A 32 4.54 26.20 -20.68
CA PRO A 32 3.45 25.44 -20.06
C PRO A 32 3.54 23.92 -20.33
N ALA A 33 4.04 23.54 -21.51
CA ALA A 33 4.29 22.14 -21.86
C ALA A 33 5.37 21.50 -20.96
N ALA A 34 6.42 22.23 -20.59
CA ALA A 34 7.45 21.73 -19.67
C ALA A 34 6.90 21.56 -18.24
N VAL A 35 6.02 22.46 -17.79
CA VAL A 35 5.31 22.34 -16.50
C VAL A 35 4.41 21.10 -16.51
N SER A 36 3.60 20.91 -17.55
CA SER A 36 2.72 19.75 -17.71
C SER A 36 3.51 18.43 -17.71
N LYS A 37 4.59 18.35 -18.50
CA LYS A 37 5.49 17.18 -18.55
C LYS A 37 6.13 16.89 -17.19
N ARG A 38 6.54 17.91 -16.46
CA ARG A 38 7.16 17.76 -15.13
C ARG A 38 6.14 17.33 -14.08
N LEU A 39 4.96 17.93 -14.05
CA LEU A 39 3.86 17.54 -13.16
C LEU A 39 3.43 16.09 -13.39
N ARG A 40 3.36 15.62 -14.64
CA ARG A 40 3.05 14.23 -14.96
C ARG A 40 4.12 13.27 -14.41
N LYS A 41 5.40 13.61 -14.56
CA LYS A 41 6.51 12.81 -14.03
C LYS A 41 6.53 12.75 -12.50
N ILE A 42 6.24 13.87 -11.82
CA ILE A 42 6.17 13.94 -10.36
C ILE A 42 4.97 13.12 -9.85
N ARG A 43 3.77 13.40 -10.36
CA ARG A 43 2.52 12.75 -9.90
C ARG A 43 2.45 11.26 -10.22
N GLY A 44 3.02 10.83 -11.34
CA GLY A 44 3.13 9.40 -11.68
C GLY A 44 3.98 8.63 -10.67
N ARG A 45 5.09 9.23 -10.22
CA ARG A 45 5.96 8.64 -9.17
C ARG A 45 5.31 8.65 -7.79
N THR A 46 4.63 9.73 -7.40
CA THR A 46 4.00 9.84 -6.07
C THR A 46 2.83 8.86 -5.92
N THR A 47 2.04 8.66 -6.98
CA THR A 47 0.86 7.78 -6.91
C THR A 47 1.25 6.30 -6.86
N TYR A 48 2.27 5.90 -7.62
CA TYR A 48 2.88 4.58 -7.53
C TYR A 48 3.45 4.34 -6.12
N ALA A 49 4.27 5.27 -5.62
CA ALA A 49 4.89 5.16 -4.29
C ALA A 49 3.86 5.02 -3.15
N VAL A 50 2.70 5.70 -3.21
CA VAL A 50 1.67 5.59 -2.16
C VAL A 50 0.88 4.29 -2.23
N ALA A 51 0.61 3.77 -3.43
CA ALA A 51 -0.08 2.48 -3.60
C ALA A 51 0.82 1.32 -3.19
N THR A 52 2.07 1.31 -3.67
CA THR A 52 3.09 0.32 -3.29
C THR A 52 3.35 0.37 -1.79
N ALA A 53 3.54 1.56 -1.18
CA ALA A 53 3.77 1.69 0.26
C ALA A 53 2.59 1.28 1.16
N LYS A 54 1.35 1.20 0.63
CA LYS A 54 0.19 0.68 1.37
C LYS A 54 0.09 -0.84 1.30
N VAL A 55 0.43 -1.41 0.14
CA VAL A 55 0.52 -2.87 -0.03
C VAL A 55 1.70 -3.40 0.77
N GLU A 56 2.88 -2.77 0.66
CA GLU A 56 4.07 -3.10 1.45
C GLU A 56 3.77 -3.08 2.95
N ARG A 57 3.15 -2.00 3.47
CA ARG A 57 2.77 -1.94 4.89
C ARG A 57 1.75 -3.01 5.31
N ALA A 58 0.81 -3.37 4.43
CA ALA A 58 -0.16 -4.43 4.72
C ALA A 58 0.49 -5.83 4.72
N VAL A 59 1.49 -6.04 3.87
CA VAL A 59 2.30 -7.26 3.81
C VAL A 59 3.23 -7.31 5.03
N GLU A 60 3.94 -6.23 5.34
CA GLU A 60 4.87 -6.10 6.47
C GLU A 60 4.17 -6.33 7.82
N SER A 61 3.02 -5.66 8.05
CA SER A 61 2.21 -5.87 9.26
C SER A 61 1.68 -7.30 9.41
N LYS A 62 1.46 -8.02 8.29
CA LYS A 62 1.00 -9.41 8.33
C LYS A 62 2.17 -10.40 8.46
N LEU A 63 3.36 -10.06 7.98
CA LEU A 63 4.59 -10.80 8.26
C LEU A 63 4.92 -10.76 9.75
N ASP A 64 4.77 -9.59 10.40
CA ASP A 64 4.90 -9.47 11.86
C ASP A 64 3.93 -10.39 12.61
N ALA A 65 2.68 -10.50 12.14
CA ALA A 65 1.70 -11.40 12.73
C ALA A 65 2.10 -12.88 12.59
N VAL A 66 2.74 -13.26 11.47
CA VAL A 66 3.29 -14.61 11.28
C VAL A 66 4.47 -14.88 12.22
N GLU A 67 5.34 -13.89 12.45
CA GLU A 67 6.44 -14.02 13.42
C GLU A 67 5.93 -14.19 14.85
N GLN A 68 4.93 -13.39 15.25
CA GLN A 68 4.27 -13.53 16.55
C GLN A 68 3.63 -14.91 16.71
N LEU A 69 2.97 -15.43 15.67
CA LEU A 69 2.38 -16.78 15.69
C LEU A 69 3.44 -17.87 15.83
N LYS A 70 4.60 -17.74 15.16
CA LYS A 70 5.73 -18.66 15.36
C LYS A 70 6.21 -18.64 16.81
N LEU A 71 6.35 -17.47 17.42
CA LEU A 71 6.79 -17.33 18.81
C LEU A 71 5.80 -18.00 19.78
N ILE A 72 4.49 -17.78 19.59
CA ILE A 72 3.45 -18.40 20.41
C ILE A 72 3.46 -19.91 20.22
N ASN A 73 3.60 -20.39 18.98
CA ASN A 73 3.66 -21.82 18.67
C ASN A 73 4.86 -22.50 19.34
N THR A 74 6.05 -21.90 19.28
CA THR A 74 7.25 -22.39 19.98
C THR A 74 6.99 -22.50 21.49
N ARG A 75 6.42 -21.45 22.11
CA ARG A 75 6.08 -21.48 23.55
C ARG A 75 5.04 -22.54 23.89
N ALA A 76 4.05 -22.74 23.03
CA ALA A 76 3.05 -23.79 23.22
C ALA A 76 3.67 -25.19 23.15
N HIS A 77 4.66 -25.41 22.26
CA HIS A 77 5.43 -26.64 22.22
C HIS A 77 6.32 -26.83 23.46
N GLU A 78 6.97 -25.77 23.96
CA GLU A 78 7.74 -25.81 25.21
C GLU A 78 6.86 -26.20 26.41
N LEU A 79 5.68 -25.58 26.52
CA LEU A 79 4.70 -25.91 27.56
C LEU A 79 4.17 -27.35 27.41
N LEU A 80 4.01 -27.84 26.18
CA LEU A 80 3.57 -29.20 25.92
C LEU A 80 4.60 -30.23 26.40
N ASN A 81 5.89 -29.98 26.14
CA ASN A 81 6.97 -30.85 26.63
C ASN A 81 7.07 -30.85 28.16
N GLN A 82 6.75 -29.73 28.81
CA GLN A 82 6.71 -29.64 30.28
C GLN A 82 5.47 -30.32 30.88
N ALA A 83 4.41 -30.48 30.09
CA ALA A 83 3.14 -31.07 30.49
C ALA A 83 3.03 -32.57 30.15
N GLU A 84 4.14 -33.25 29.81
CA GLU A 84 4.14 -34.68 29.42
C GLU A 84 3.40 -35.59 30.42
N ASP A 85 3.42 -35.24 31.71
CA ASP A 85 2.75 -36.00 32.78
C ASP A 85 1.26 -35.61 32.99
N ASP A 86 0.79 -34.50 32.40
CA ASP A 86 -0.60 -34.04 32.47
C ASP A 86 -1.26 -34.13 31.07
N VAL A 87 -1.92 -35.26 30.86
CA VAL A 87 -2.68 -35.57 29.63
C VAL A 87 -3.74 -34.50 29.34
N GLN A 88 -4.40 -33.94 30.36
CA GLN A 88 -5.48 -32.98 30.16
C GLN A 88 -4.93 -31.62 29.73
N LEU A 89 -3.81 -31.18 30.31
CA LEU A 89 -3.10 -29.98 29.89
C LEU A 89 -2.54 -30.14 28.48
N SER A 90 -1.94 -31.30 28.18
CA SER A 90 -1.40 -31.64 26.87
C SER A 90 -2.45 -31.57 25.76
N VAL A 91 -3.65 -32.10 25.98
CA VAL A 91 -4.76 -32.03 25.01
C VAL A 91 -5.21 -30.58 24.76
N LYS A 92 -5.26 -29.74 25.81
CA LYS A 92 -5.61 -28.32 25.66
C LYS A 92 -4.56 -27.55 24.86
N LEU A 93 -3.28 -27.79 25.13
CA LEU A 93 -2.17 -27.17 24.41
C LEU A 93 -2.16 -27.60 22.93
N MET A 94 -2.39 -28.87 22.63
CA MET A 94 -2.52 -29.35 21.25
C MET A 94 -3.71 -28.73 20.52
N ALA A 95 -4.84 -28.50 21.21
CA ALA A 95 -5.99 -27.82 20.62
C ALA A 95 -5.66 -26.35 20.27
N GLU A 96 -4.95 -25.66 21.15
CA GLU A 96 -4.50 -24.28 20.93
C GLU A 96 -3.50 -24.17 19.78
N ILE A 97 -2.50 -25.07 19.72
CA ILE A 97 -1.56 -25.17 18.59
C ILE A 97 -2.31 -25.35 17.27
N ARG A 98 -3.33 -26.22 17.23
CA ARG A 98 -4.15 -26.44 16.02
C ARG A 98 -4.92 -25.19 15.60
N ASN A 99 -5.47 -24.45 16.55
CA ASN A 99 -6.17 -23.19 16.26
C ASN A 99 -5.21 -22.13 15.70
N GLN A 100 -3.98 -22.06 16.23
CA GLN A 100 -2.95 -21.15 15.72
C GLN A 100 -2.52 -21.50 14.30
N LEU A 101 -2.35 -22.79 13.98
CA LEU A 101 -2.03 -23.23 12.62
C LEU A 101 -3.14 -22.87 11.62
N ARG A 102 -4.42 -22.98 12.02
CA ARG A 102 -5.54 -22.52 11.19
C ARG A 102 -5.48 -21.02 10.94
N LEU A 103 -5.30 -20.22 11.99
CA LEU A 103 -5.18 -18.77 11.86
C LEU A 103 -3.99 -18.37 10.96
N GLN A 104 -2.87 -19.10 11.06
CA GLN A 104 -1.71 -18.90 10.21
C GLN A 104 -2.03 -19.17 8.73
N LEU A 105 -2.77 -20.24 8.42
CA LEU A 105 -3.23 -20.55 7.05
C LEU A 105 -4.13 -19.45 6.50
N ASP A 106 -5.09 -18.97 7.30
CA ASP A 106 -6.00 -17.89 6.89
C ASP A 106 -5.24 -16.59 6.59
N ILE A 107 -4.21 -16.29 7.39
CA ILE A 107 -3.33 -15.14 7.16
C ILE A 107 -2.56 -15.31 5.85
N PHE A 108 -1.98 -16.49 5.58
CA PHE A 108 -1.25 -16.77 4.35
C PHE A 108 -2.14 -16.72 3.10
N GLU A 109 -3.34 -17.30 3.15
CA GLU A 109 -4.29 -17.23 2.04
C GLU A 109 -4.68 -15.78 1.74
N THR A 110 -4.92 -15.00 2.80
CA THR A 110 -5.22 -13.57 2.62
C THR A 110 -4.01 -12.81 2.04
N LEU A 111 -2.79 -13.11 2.48
CA LEU A 111 -1.57 -12.51 1.94
C LEU A 111 -1.40 -12.82 0.45
N TYR A 112 -1.62 -14.07 0.06
CA TYR A 112 -1.56 -14.50 -1.33
C TYR A 112 -2.62 -13.79 -2.19
N SER A 113 -3.85 -13.69 -1.68
CA SER A 113 -4.92 -12.93 -2.34
C SER A 113 -4.58 -11.44 -2.51
N LEU A 114 -3.99 -10.83 -1.47
CA LEU A 114 -3.53 -9.43 -1.54
C LEU A 114 -2.41 -9.24 -2.57
N GLN A 115 -1.48 -10.18 -2.66
CA GLN A 115 -0.42 -10.16 -3.66
C GLN A 115 -1.00 -10.26 -5.07
N GLY A 116 -1.88 -11.22 -5.33
CA GLY A 116 -2.54 -11.35 -6.63
C GLY A 116 -3.38 -10.12 -7.01
N ALA A 117 -4.04 -9.50 -6.02
CA ALA A 117 -4.76 -8.24 -6.24
C ALA A 117 -3.80 -7.07 -6.58
N ALA A 118 -2.62 -7.03 -5.97
CA ALA A 118 -1.60 -6.02 -6.26
C ALA A 118 -1.04 -6.20 -7.69
N GLU A 119 -0.68 -7.43 -8.06
CA GLU A 119 -0.18 -7.77 -9.41
C GLU A 119 -1.24 -7.46 -10.49
N PHE A 120 -2.50 -7.80 -10.24
CA PHE A 120 -3.61 -7.43 -11.13
C PHE A 120 -3.75 -5.91 -11.25
N GLN A 121 -3.73 -5.20 -10.13
CA GLN A 121 -3.86 -3.74 -10.13
C GLN A 121 -2.70 -3.09 -10.91
N GLU A 122 -1.47 -3.59 -10.76
CA GLU A 122 -0.31 -3.13 -11.51
C GLU A 122 -0.51 -3.31 -13.02
N SER A 123 -0.82 -4.53 -13.45
CA SER A 123 -1.06 -4.85 -14.86
C SER A 123 -2.17 -3.99 -15.50
N VAL A 124 -3.28 -3.76 -14.77
CA VAL A 124 -4.36 -2.89 -15.24
C VAL A 124 -3.90 -1.44 -15.35
N LEU A 125 -3.17 -0.93 -14.35
CA LEU A 125 -2.69 0.45 -14.36
C LEU A 125 -1.61 0.71 -15.42
N GLU A 126 -0.78 -0.28 -15.73
CA GLU A 126 0.18 -0.24 -16.84
C GLU A 126 -0.54 -0.20 -18.18
N THR A 127 -1.47 -1.14 -18.41
CA THR A 127 -2.29 -1.18 -19.62
C THR A 127 -3.05 0.14 -19.82
N LEU A 128 -3.60 0.72 -18.76
CA LEU A 128 -4.27 2.02 -18.82
C LEU A 128 -3.31 3.18 -19.11
N GLU A 129 -2.06 3.14 -18.64
CA GLU A 129 -1.06 4.16 -18.99
C GLU A 129 -0.69 4.09 -20.48
N GLU A 130 -0.59 2.89 -21.04
CA GLU A 130 -0.29 2.66 -22.46
C GLU A 130 -1.41 3.16 -23.37
N VAL A 131 -2.68 2.91 -23.00
CA VAL A 131 -3.84 3.29 -23.81
C VAL A 131 -4.23 4.76 -23.62
N ASP A 132 -4.48 5.20 -22.38
CA ASP A 132 -4.84 6.58 -22.07
C ASP A 132 -4.49 6.98 -20.61
N PRO A 133 -3.41 7.74 -20.43
CA PRO A 133 -2.97 8.24 -19.13
C PRO A 133 -4.02 9.08 -18.37
N VAL A 134 -4.94 9.74 -19.08
CA VAL A 134 -6.02 10.54 -18.49
C VAL A 134 -7.07 9.63 -17.85
N ILE A 135 -7.41 8.50 -18.49
CA ILE A 135 -8.32 7.51 -17.95
C ILE A 135 -7.72 6.87 -16.70
N ARG A 136 -6.44 6.47 -16.74
CA ARG A 136 -5.72 5.95 -15.57
C ARG A 136 -5.86 6.88 -14.36
N LYS A 137 -5.62 8.18 -14.56
CA LYS A 137 -5.74 9.18 -13.48
C LYS A 137 -7.17 9.27 -12.93
N ARG A 138 -8.19 9.27 -13.79
CA ARG A 138 -9.60 9.28 -13.36
C ARG A 138 -9.96 8.06 -12.53
N VAL A 139 -9.46 6.88 -12.91
CA VAL A 139 -9.67 5.62 -12.17
C VAL A 139 -9.05 5.72 -10.78
N ILE A 140 -7.81 6.17 -10.67
CA ILE A 140 -7.11 6.33 -9.39
C ILE A 140 -7.85 7.33 -8.48
N THR A 141 -8.27 8.48 -9.01
CA THR A 141 -9.02 9.48 -8.23
C THR A 141 -10.31 8.89 -7.65
N ARG A 142 -11.10 8.19 -8.47
CA ARG A 142 -12.32 7.52 -8.01
C ARG A 142 -12.06 6.43 -6.97
N LEU A 143 -10.98 5.67 -7.13
CA LEU A 143 -10.59 4.64 -6.14
C LEU A 143 -10.24 5.27 -4.79
N ASN A 144 -9.50 6.37 -4.79
CA ASN A 144 -9.14 7.10 -3.57
C ASN A 144 -10.37 7.71 -2.87
N GLU A 145 -11.30 8.29 -3.62
CA GLU A 145 -12.56 8.81 -3.07
C GLU A 145 -13.37 7.71 -2.38
N LYS A 146 -13.54 6.55 -3.03
CA LYS A 146 -14.20 5.38 -2.43
C LYS A 146 -13.45 4.84 -1.22
N SER A 147 -12.12 4.88 -1.22
CA SER A 147 -11.32 4.44 -0.07
C SER A 147 -11.47 5.37 1.13
N ALA A 148 -11.50 6.68 0.91
CA ALA A 148 -11.70 7.66 1.98
C ALA A 148 -13.07 7.50 2.64
N LEU A 149 -14.12 7.26 1.85
CA LEU A 149 -15.47 6.98 2.34
C LEU A 149 -15.53 5.71 3.21
N ARG A 150 -14.88 4.62 2.78
CA ARG A 150 -14.79 3.39 3.59
C ARG A 150 -14.03 3.58 4.90
N SER A 151 -12.96 4.40 4.88
CA SER A 151 -12.20 4.72 6.09
C SER A 151 -13.03 5.54 7.08
N ALA A 152 -13.82 6.50 6.60
CA ALA A 152 -14.68 7.32 7.46
C ALA A 152 -15.80 6.51 8.13
N LEU A 153 -16.40 5.56 7.41
CA LEU A 153 -17.45 4.67 7.92
C LEU A 153 -16.94 3.60 8.91
N ARG A 154 -15.63 3.36 9.00
CA ARG A 154 -15.05 2.38 9.93
C ARG A 154 -14.88 2.91 11.35
N PHE A 155 -15.09 4.20 11.57
CA PHE A 155 -14.96 4.90 12.86
C PHE A 155 -16.32 5.41 13.42
N THR A 156 -17.44 4.95 12.86
CA THR A 156 -18.81 5.17 13.36
C THR A 156 -19.42 3.83 13.73
#